data_AF-A0A7X2SUC3-F1
#
_entry.id   AF-A0A7X2SUC3-F1
#
_cell.length_a   1.000
_cell.length_b   1.000
_cell.length_c   1.000
_cell.angle_alpha   90.00
_cell.angle_beta   90.00
_cell.angle_gamma   90.00
#
_symmetry.space_group_name_H-M   'P 1'
#
loop_
_entity.id
_entity.type
_entity.pdbx_description
1 polymer ?
#
loop_
_entity_poly.entity_id
_entity_poly.type
_entity_poly.pdbx_seq_one_letter_code
_entity_poly.pdbx_strand_id
1 'polypeptide(L)' 'MTILNHTLGFPRIGLRRELKKALESYWAGDSTQQALLATGRELRARHWHQQKE' A
#
# COMPACT_ATOMS: atom_id res chain seq x y z
N MET A 1 6.26 -17.48 29.59
CA MET A 1 6.02 -16.04 29.36
C MET A 1 6.22 -15.80 27.87
N THR A 2 5.18 -15.38 27.15
CA THR A 2 5.27 -15.20 25.69
C THR A 2 5.73 -13.78 25.38
N ILE A 3 6.79 -13.63 24.59
CA ILE A 3 7.28 -12.32 24.14
C ILE A 3 6.61 -12.03 22.79
N LEU A 4 5.96 -10.87 22.68
CA LEU A 4 5.26 -10.43 21.47
C LEU A 4 6.12 -9.43 20.69
N ASN A 5 6.05 -9.51 19.37
CA ASN A 5 6.68 -8.54 18.46
C ASN A 5 5.67 -7.47 18.05
N HIS A 6 6.15 -6.25 17.79
CA HIS A 6 5.33 -5.13 17.34
C HIS A 6 6.06 -4.34 16.25
N THR A 7 5.32 -3.91 15.24
CA THR A 7 5.82 -3.06 14.15
C THR A 7 5.11 -1.70 14.18
N LEU A 8 5.88 -0.61 14.34
CA LEU A 8 5.35 0.76 14.44
C LEU A 8 4.83 1.34 13.11
N GLY A 9 5.24 0.77 11.99
CA GLY A 9 4.80 1.19 10.66
C GLY A 9 5.43 0.37 9.55
N PHE A 10 4.81 0.42 8.37
CA PHE A 10 5.24 -0.33 7.19
C PHE A 10 5.27 0.57 5.95
N PRO A 11 6.29 0.46 5.07
CA PRO A 11 6.37 1.29 3.86
C PRO A 11 5.15 1.11 2.94
N ARG A 12 4.42 2.22 2.70
CA ARG A 12 3.20 2.20 1.89
C ARG A 12 3.40 2.24 0.38
N ILE A 13 4.62 2.53 -0.08
CA ILE A 13 4.88 2.87 -1.48
C ILE A 13 4.74 1.66 -2.44
N GLY A 14 4.91 0.44 -1.91
CA GLY A 14 4.91 -0.81 -2.67
C GLY A 14 6.28 -1.12 -3.30
N LEU A 15 6.56 -2.41 -3.49
CA LEU A 15 7.86 -2.93 -3.98
C LEU A 15 8.30 -2.30 -5.31
N ARG A 16 7.34 -1.95 -6.18
CA ARG A 16 7.57 -1.39 -7.51
C ARG A 16 7.07 0.06 -7.63
N ARG A 17 6.98 0.74 -6.48
CA ARG A 17 6.48 2.11 -6.32
C ARG A 17 5.06 2.29 -6.89
N GLU A 18 4.22 1.28 -6.74
CA GLU A 18 2.86 1.25 -7.28
C GLU A 18 2.04 2.45 -6.81
N LEU A 19 2.14 2.82 -5.54
CA LEU A 19 1.39 3.96 -5.00
C LEU A 19 1.81 5.30 -5.64
N LYS A 20 3.12 5.47 -5.90
CA LYS A 20 3.64 6.66 -6.59
C LYS A 20 3.05 6.76 -8.00
N LYS A 21 3.13 5.67 -8.77
CA LYS A 21 2.64 5.65 -10.16
C LYS A 21 1.13 5.90 -10.25
N ALA A 22 0.34 5.28 -9.37
CA ALA A 22 -1.10 5.48 -9.32
C ALA A 22 -1.47 6.93 -8.95
N LEU A 23 -0.75 7.52 -8.00
CA LEU A 23 -0.97 8.92 -7.59
C LEU A 23 -0.63 9.90 -8.71
N GLU A 24 0.51 9.70 -9.37
CA GLU A 24 0.93 10.55 -10.50
C GLU A 24 -0.02 10.45 -11.68
N SER A 25 -0.49 9.24 -12.02
CA SER A 25 -1.50 9.05 -13.06
C SER A 25 -2.83 9.71 -12.72
N TYR A 26 -3.27 9.66 -11.45
CA TYR A 26 -4.47 10.35 -11.02
C TYR A 26 -4.32 11.87 -11.13
N TRP A 27 -3.18 12.43 -10.71
CA TRP A 27 -2.90 13.87 -10.83
C TRP A 27 -2.80 14.34 -12.28
N ALA A 28 -2.29 13.50 -13.18
CA ALA A 28 -2.25 13.79 -14.61
C ALA A 28 -3.64 13.72 -15.28
N GLY A 29 -4.66 13.19 -14.61
CA GLY A 29 -5.99 12.96 -15.18
C GLY A 29 -6.10 11.67 -16.00
N ASP A 30 -5.04 10.86 -16.04
CA ASP A 30 -4.96 9.62 -16.83
C ASP A 30 -5.66 8.43 -16.15
N SER A 31 -6.07 8.57 -14.88
CA SER A 31 -6.82 7.55 -14.16
C SER A 31 -7.86 8.14 -13.21
N THR A 32 -8.82 7.31 -12.82
CA THR A 32 -9.90 7.72 -11.92
C THR A 32 -9.47 7.67 -10.45
N GLN A 33 -10.16 8.44 -9.61
CA GLN A 33 -10.00 8.35 -8.15
C GLN A 33 -10.22 6.91 -7.65
N GLN A 34 -11.16 6.18 -8.26
CA GLN A 34 -11.45 4.80 -7.91
C GLN A 34 -10.24 3.87 -8.17
N ALA A 35 -9.52 4.06 -9.27
CA ALA A 35 -8.31 3.29 -9.58
C ALA A 35 -7.18 3.55 -8.57
N LEU A 36 -6.97 4.80 -8.16
CA LEU A 36 -6.03 5.17 -7.10
C LEU A 36 -6.39 4.50 -5.76
N LEU A 37 -7.66 4.57 -5.37
CA LEU A 37 -8.14 3.98 -4.11
C LEU A 37 -8.05 2.45 -4.11
N ALA A 38 -8.31 1.81 -5.27
CA ALA A 38 -8.14 0.37 -5.44
C ALA A 38 -6.68 -0.04 -5.24
N THR A 39 -5.74 0.64 -5.90
CA THR A 39 -4.29 0.40 -5.72
C THR A 39 -3.89 0.53 -4.24
N GLY A 40 -4.36 1.58 -3.56
CA GLY A 40 -4.09 1.77 -2.14
C GLY A 40 -4.67 0.64 -1.26
N ARG A 41 -5.85 0.11 -1.60
CA ARG A 41 -6.49 -1.00 -0.87
C ARG A 41 -5.69 -2.29 -1.02
N GLU A 42 -5.27 -2.64 -2.24
CA GLU A 42 -4.47 -3.82 -2.52
C GLU A 42 -3.12 -3.80 -1.80
N LEU A 43 -2.46 -2.64 -1.80
CA LEU A 43 -1.19 -2.45 -1.08
C LEU A 43 -1.34 -2.69 0.42
N ARG A 44 -2.37 -2.12 1.06
CA ARG A 44 -2.63 -2.32 2.50
C ARG A 44 -2.89 -3.79 2.81
N ALA A 45 -3.74 -4.46 2.03
CA ALA A 45 -4.05 -5.88 2.22
C ALA A 45 -2.79 -6.74 2.12
N ARG A 46 -1.97 -6.52 1.08
CA ARG A 46 -0.70 -7.24 0.89
C ARG A 46 0.28 -7.02 2.03
N HIS A 47 0.46 -5.77 2.48
CA HIS A 47 1.41 -5.45 3.55
C HIS A 47 0.98 -5.99 4.92
N TRP A 48 -0.33 -6.03 5.21
CA TRP A 48 -0.82 -6.67 6.43
C TRP A 48 -0.64 -8.18 6.40
N HIS A 49 -0.87 -8.80 5.25
CA HIS A 49 -0.59 -10.23 5.10
C HIS A 49 0.90 -10.52 5.34
N GLN A 50 1.80 -9.74 4.74
CA GLN A 50 3.25 -9.89 4.93
C GLN A 50 3.74 -9.69 6.37
N GLN A 51 3.04 -8.88 7.19
CA GLN A 51 3.39 -8.70 8.60
C GLN A 51 2.81 -9.81 9.50
N LYS A 52 1.84 -10.57 8.99
CA LYS A 52 1.19 -11.67 9.72
C LYS A 52 1.95 -12.98 9.56
N GLU A 53 2.45 -13.25 8.35
CA GLU A 53 3.29 -14.42 8.04
C GLU A 53 4.70 -14.29 8.64
#